data_AF-A0A2X0R4W1-F1
#
_entry.id   AF-A0A2X0R4W1-F1
#
_cell.length_a   1.000
_cell.length_b   1.000
_cell.length_c   1.000
_cell.angle_alpha   90.00
_cell.angle_beta   90.00
_cell.angle_gamma   90.00
#
_symmetry.space_group_name_H-M   'P 1'
#
loop_
_entity.id
_entity.type
_entity.pdbx_description
1 polymer ?
#
loop_
_entity_poly.entity_id
_entity_poly.type
_entity_poly.pdbx_seq_one_letter_code
_entity_poly.pdbx_strand_id
1 'polypeptide(L)'
;MPFGLYLRYLFKRSFKQTFVLSFLLTLSFELIQRSALFGLYPRPYRLFDVDDLMINTLGSLIGFGIAVTFSRFLPDLDATKAESSRVSLSRRFIAFLVDLVLIFIIGSLFLPIGYYSELIILGLVPLVLKATPGQLLLRIQIKAKNRFRIALRQFLSFGNFALIISAEYFLQRSGTIPQDQLGQNFLLILLFLGLSLLPLLDVLIAFLSKTRKLWYERVSDTEMIAKLKTNEE
;
A
#
# COMPACT_ATOMS: atom_id res chain seq x y z
N MET A 1 23.63 5.11 -12.33
CA MET A 1 23.82 3.65 -12.28
C MET A 1 22.51 2.88 -12.07
N PRO A 2 21.78 2.99 -10.94
CA PRO A 2 20.60 2.13 -10.71
C PRO A 2 19.43 2.43 -11.67
N PHE A 3 19.25 3.69 -12.08
CA PHE A 3 18.09 4.10 -12.87
C PHE A 3 17.96 3.37 -14.22
N GLY A 4 19.02 3.33 -15.04
CA GLY A 4 18.97 2.65 -16.34
C GLY A 4 18.89 1.13 -16.24
N LEU A 5 19.41 0.55 -15.15
CA LEU A 5 19.20 -0.86 -14.82
C LEU A 5 17.70 -1.13 -14.58
N TYR A 6 17.03 -0.30 -13.76
CA TYR A 6 15.59 -0.43 -13.53
C TYR A 6 14.76 -0.20 -14.79
N LEU A 7 15.09 0.82 -15.60
CA LEU A 7 14.36 1.09 -16.85
C LEU A 7 14.42 -0.09 -17.81
N ARG A 8 15.56 -0.77 -17.92
CA ARG A 8 15.70 -1.96 -18.76
C ARG A 8 15.05 -3.19 -18.11
N TYR A 9 15.30 -3.43 -16.83
CA TYR A 9 14.88 -4.64 -16.14
C TYR A 9 13.38 -4.68 -15.85
N LEU A 10 12.84 -3.61 -15.24
CA LEU A 10 11.43 -3.51 -14.82
C LEU A 10 10.52 -3.04 -15.96
N PHE A 11 10.93 -1.97 -16.65
CA PHE A 11 10.07 -1.28 -17.61
C PHE A 11 10.35 -1.65 -19.07
N LYS A 12 11.32 -2.54 -19.31
CA LYS A 12 11.72 -3.06 -20.63
C LYS A 12 11.99 -1.95 -21.66
N ARG A 13 12.42 -0.76 -21.22
CA ARG A 13 12.66 0.40 -22.09
C ARG A 13 13.85 0.16 -23.03
N SER A 14 13.81 0.80 -24.19
CA SER A 14 14.89 0.74 -25.19
C SER A 14 16.07 1.62 -24.79
N PHE A 15 17.23 1.41 -25.42
CA PHE A 15 18.42 2.24 -25.16
C PHE A 15 18.15 3.73 -25.34
N LYS A 16 17.48 4.11 -26.45
CA LYS A 16 17.10 5.51 -26.73
C LYS A 16 16.18 6.08 -25.64
N GLN A 17 15.18 5.31 -25.21
CA GLN A 17 14.28 5.74 -24.13
C GLN A 17 15.03 5.90 -22.82
N THR A 18 15.92 4.97 -22.48
CA THR A 18 16.73 5.05 -21.27
C THR A 18 17.64 6.28 -21.28
N PHE A 19 18.28 6.58 -22.40
CA PHE A 19 19.08 7.79 -22.56
C PHE A 19 18.25 9.06 -22.31
N VAL A 20 17.15 9.23 -23.05
CA VAL A 20 16.30 10.42 -22.96
C VAL A 20 15.71 10.58 -21.55
N LEU A 21 15.15 9.50 -20.97
CA LEU A 21 14.55 9.56 -19.63
C LEU A 21 15.58 9.86 -18.55
N SER A 22 16.79 9.32 -18.66
CA SER A 22 17.87 9.57 -17.69
C SER A 22 18.36 11.01 -17.77
N PHE A 23 18.56 11.50 -18.98
CA PHE A 23 18.94 12.89 -19.22
C PHE A 23 17.88 13.86 -18.68
N LEU A 24 16.60 13.64 -19.00
CA LEU A 24 15.51 14.49 -18.53
C LEU A 24 15.33 14.43 -17.01
N LEU A 25 15.50 13.25 -16.40
CA LEU A 25 15.43 13.09 -14.95
C LEU A 25 16.54 13.87 -14.25
N THR A 26 17.78 13.75 -14.72
CA THR A 26 18.88 14.51 -14.12
C THR A 26 18.72 16.00 -14.38
N LEU A 27 18.31 16.40 -15.58
CA LEU A 27 18.02 17.79 -15.91
C LEU A 27 16.94 18.39 -15.00
N SER A 28 15.90 17.63 -14.66
CA SER A 28 14.85 18.13 -13.78
C SER A 28 15.36 18.43 -12.37
N PHE A 29 16.24 17.58 -11.82
CA PHE A 29 16.87 17.85 -10.52
C PHE A 29 17.74 19.11 -10.54
N GLU A 30 18.56 19.29 -11.58
CA GLU A 30 19.37 20.50 -11.75
C GLU A 30 18.50 21.77 -11.85
N LEU A 31 17.39 21.70 -12.59
CA LEU A 31 16.45 22.82 -12.73
C LEU A 31 15.74 23.14 -11.41
N ILE A 32 15.32 22.11 -10.66
CA ILE A 32 14.69 22.28 -9.34
C ILE A 32 15.68 22.94 -8.36
N GLN A 33 16.94 22.48 -8.34
CA GLN A 33 17.96 23.03 -7.44
C GLN A 33 18.34 24.47 -7.82
N ARG A 34 18.55 24.74 -9.12
CA ARG A 34 18.87 26.07 -9.64
C ARG A 34 17.74 27.06 -9.40
N SER A 35 16.49 26.63 -9.53
CA SER A 35 15.32 27.46 -9.28
C SER A 35 14.98 27.64 -7.80
N ALA A 36 15.80 27.12 -6.87
CA ALA A 36 15.54 27.17 -5.45
C ALA A 36 14.16 26.56 -5.08
N LEU A 37 13.86 25.41 -5.68
CA LEU A 37 12.57 24.72 -5.60
C LEU A 37 11.42 25.60 -6.16
N PHE A 38 11.61 26.14 -7.38
CA PHE A 38 10.67 27.07 -8.04
C PHE A 38 10.38 28.35 -7.23
N GLY A 39 11.40 28.88 -6.55
CA GLY A 39 11.32 30.13 -5.79
C GLY A 39 10.82 29.97 -4.36
N LEU A 40 10.67 28.73 -3.85
CA LEU A 40 10.31 28.49 -2.45
C LEU A 40 11.42 28.97 -1.50
N TYR A 41 12.68 28.94 -1.95
CA TYR A 41 13.82 29.44 -1.21
C TYR A 41 14.42 30.71 -1.84
N PRO A 42 14.98 31.62 -1.05
CA PRO A 42 15.50 32.89 -1.52
C PRO A 42 16.78 32.77 -2.37
N ARG A 43 17.46 31.62 -2.33
CA ARG A 43 18.71 31.37 -3.07
C ARG A 43 18.77 29.94 -3.60
N PRO A 44 19.37 29.71 -4.78
CA PRO A 44 19.65 28.37 -5.29
C PRO A 44 20.51 27.57 -4.31
N TYR A 45 20.27 26.26 -4.24
CA TYR A 45 21.05 25.36 -3.40
C TYR A 45 22.47 25.12 -3.96
N ARG A 46 22.62 25.09 -5.29
CA ARG A 46 23.89 24.89 -6.01
C ARG A 46 23.82 25.53 -7.40
N LEU A 47 24.99 25.77 -8.00
CA LEU A 47 25.12 26.10 -9.41
C LEU A 47 24.75 24.90 -10.28
N PHE A 48 24.21 25.17 -11.46
CA PHE A 48 23.86 24.14 -12.45
C PHE A 48 25.11 23.40 -12.92
N ASP A 49 25.13 22.08 -12.76
CA ASP A 49 26.31 21.27 -13.04
C ASP A 49 26.08 20.34 -14.25
N VAL A 50 26.75 20.66 -15.37
CA VAL A 50 26.65 19.87 -16.61
C VAL A 50 27.37 18.52 -16.44
N ASP A 51 28.40 18.46 -15.61
CA ASP A 51 29.15 17.23 -15.38
C ASP A 51 28.26 16.22 -14.63
N ASP A 52 27.45 16.69 -13.69
CA ASP A 52 26.44 15.85 -13.01
C ASP A 52 25.40 15.30 -14.02
N LEU A 53 25.00 16.11 -15.02
CA LEU A 53 24.11 15.66 -16.10
C LEU A 53 24.74 14.54 -16.94
N MET A 54 26.02 14.71 -17.30
CA MET A 54 26.76 13.72 -18.08
C MET A 54 27.02 12.43 -17.28
N ILE A 55 27.51 12.54 -16.05
CA ILE A 55 27.87 11.40 -15.20
C ILE A 55 26.63 10.57 -14.85
N ASN A 56 25.50 11.21 -14.51
CA ASN A 56 24.28 10.48 -14.20
C ASN A 56 23.67 9.80 -15.43
N THR A 57 23.70 10.47 -16.59
CA THR A 57 23.23 9.89 -17.84
C THR A 57 24.11 8.70 -18.23
N LEU A 58 25.44 8.85 -18.24
CA LEU A 58 26.40 7.78 -18.54
C LEU A 58 26.29 6.63 -17.55
N GLY A 59 26.21 6.92 -16.26
CA GLY A 59 26.00 5.90 -15.24
C GLY A 59 24.68 5.15 -15.46
N SER A 60 23.63 5.83 -15.94
CA SER A 60 22.38 5.16 -16.33
C SER A 60 22.57 4.23 -17.54
N LEU A 61 23.30 4.67 -18.56
CA LEU A 61 23.64 3.83 -19.72
C LEU A 61 24.49 2.61 -19.35
N ILE A 62 25.43 2.76 -18.42
CA ILE A 62 26.21 1.63 -17.88
C ILE A 62 25.27 0.65 -17.15
N GLY A 63 24.36 1.16 -16.31
CA GLY A 63 23.33 0.34 -15.66
C GLY A 63 22.43 -0.40 -16.64
N PHE A 64 22.07 0.24 -17.76
CA PHE A 64 21.36 -0.41 -18.87
C PHE A 64 22.18 -1.55 -19.48
N GLY A 65 23.47 -1.31 -19.76
CA GLY A 65 24.39 -2.32 -20.27
C GLY A 65 24.49 -3.53 -19.34
N ILE A 66 24.65 -3.29 -18.03
CA ILE A 66 24.64 -4.33 -17.00
C ILE A 66 23.32 -5.12 -17.06
N ALA A 67 22.18 -4.44 -17.11
CA ALA A 67 20.87 -5.10 -17.17
C ALA A 67 20.68 -5.94 -18.44
N VAL A 68 21.27 -5.55 -19.57
CA VAL A 68 21.27 -6.35 -20.81
C VAL A 68 22.19 -7.56 -20.68
N THR A 69 23.43 -7.37 -20.22
CA THR A 69 24.43 -8.44 -20.11
C THR A 69 24.03 -9.49 -19.08
N PHE A 70 23.52 -9.07 -17.93
CA PHE A 70 23.14 -9.94 -16.82
C PHE A 70 21.65 -10.28 -16.81
N SER A 71 20.91 -9.98 -17.88
CA SER A 71 19.45 -10.27 -17.96
C SER A 71 19.12 -11.75 -17.78
N ARG A 72 20.06 -12.64 -18.11
CA ARG A 72 19.91 -14.11 -17.98
C ARG A 72 20.06 -14.62 -16.54
N PHE A 73 20.75 -13.86 -15.68
CA PHE A 73 20.95 -14.19 -14.27
C PHE A 73 19.92 -13.50 -13.36
N LEU A 74 19.30 -12.43 -13.86
CA LEU A 74 18.20 -11.76 -13.18
C LEU A 74 16.91 -12.56 -13.36
N PRO A 75 16.10 -12.72 -12.30
CA PRO A 75 14.86 -13.47 -12.38
C PRO A 75 13.88 -12.82 -13.37
N ASP A 76 13.21 -13.62 -14.17
CA ASP A 76 12.20 -13.10 -15.09
C ASP A 76 10.92 -12.72 -14.33
N LEU A 77 10.66 -11.41 -14.28
CA LEU A 77 9.47 -10.84 -13.66
C LEU A 77 8.19 -11.17 -14.45
N ASP A 78 8.31 -11.51 -15.74
CA ASP A 78 7.17 -11.91 -16.57
C ASP A 78 6.79 -13.38 -16.34
N ALA A 79 7.75 -14.26 -16.06
CA ALA A 79 7.48 -15.66 -15.65
C ALA A 79 6.70 -15.74 -14.32
N THR A 80 6.79 -14.72 -13.48
CA THR A 80 5.99 -14.58 -12.25
C THR A 80 4.51 -14.21 -12.52
N LYS A 81 4.13 -13.88 -13.77
CA LYS A 81 2.72 -13.69 -14.13
C LYS A 81 1.89 -14.97 -14.02
N ALA A 82 2.47 -16.16 -13.92
CA ALA A 82 1.70 -17.36 -13.58
C ALA A 82 1.18 -17.33 -12.12
N GLU A 83 1.80 -16.57 -11.22
CA GLU A 83 1.28 -16.23 -9.88
C GLU A 83 0.30 -15.03 -9.90
N SER A 84 0.00 -14.44 -11.08
CA SER A 84 -0.69 -13.13 -11.26
C SER A 84 -2.15 -13.05 -10.80
N SER A 85 -2.75 -14.15 -10.34
CA SER A 85 -4.08 -14.06 -9.72
C SER A 85 -4.03 -13.37 -8.35
N ARG A 86 -2.87 -13.34 -7.68
CA ARG A 86 -2.75 -12.79 -6.32
C ARG A 86 -2.54 -11.28 -6.33
N VAL A 87 -3.35 -10.58 -5.54
CA VAL A 87 -3.28 -9.11 -5.42
C VAL A 87 -2.14 -8.70 -4.49
N SER A 88 -1.26 -7.79 -4.95
CA SER A 88 -0.16 -7.24 -4.15
C SER A 88 -0.68 -6.50 -2.91
N LEU A 89 0.09 -6.54 -1.81
CA LEU A 89 -0.29 -5.83 -0.57
C LEU A 89 -0.45 -4.32 -0.78
N SER A 90 0.35 -3.70 -1.64
CA SER A 90 0.20 -2.29 -2.00
C SER A 90 -1.16 -2.00 -2.66
N ARG A 91 -1.61 -2.85 -3.60
CA ARG A 91 -2.92 -2.71 -4.24
C ARG A 91 -4.06 -2.96 -3.23
N ARG A 92 -3.88 -3.88 -2.28
CA ARG A 92 -4.84 -4.08 -1.18
C ARG A 92 -4.91 -2.86 -0.25
N PHE A 93 -3.77 -2.26 0.07
CA PHE A 93 -3.68 -1.05 0.89
C PHE A 93 -4.37 0.14 0.22
N ILE A 94 -4.15 0.35 -1.08
CA ILE A 94 -4.86 1.41 -1.83
C ILE A 94 -6.38 1.17 -1.83
N ALA A 95 -6.85 -0.06 -2.02
CA ALA A 95 -8.28 -0.37 -1.92
C ALA A 95 -8.84 -0.01 -0.53
N PHE A 96 -8.11 -0.34 0.52
CA PHE A 96 -8.50 0.00 1.88
C PHE A 96 -8.53 1.52 2.13
N LEU A 97 -7.56 2.29 1.63
CA LEU A 97 -7.60 3.75 1.71
C LEU A 97 -8.82 4.34 1.00
N VAL A 98 -9.20 3.79 -0.16
CA VAL A 98 -10.41 4.21 -0.87
C VAL A 98 -11.66 3.93 -0.03
N ASP A 99 -11.74 2.77 0.63
CA ASP A 99 -12.84 2.44 1.53
C ASP A 99 -12.91 3.43 2.71
N LEU A 100 -11.77 3.80 3.32
CA LEU A 100 -11.72 4.79 4.42
C LEU A 100 -12.19 6.18 3.97
N VAL A 101 -11.78 6.64 2.80
CA VAL A 101 -12.25 7.91 2.24
C VAL A 101 -13.76 7.87 2.00
N LEU A 102 -14.28 6.75 1.49
CA LEU A 102 -15.71 6.58 1.25
C LEU A 102 -16.50 6.57 2.55
N ILE A 103 -16.01 5.88 3.58
CA ILE A 103 -16.59 5.88 4.94
C ILE A 103 -16.62 7.30 5.50
N PHE A 104 -15.53 8.06 5.38
CA PHE A 104 -15.47 9.43 5.88
C PHE A 104 -16.46 10.36 5.14
N ILE A 105 -16.53 10.29 3.82
CA ILE A 105 -17.47 11.08 3.01
C ILE A 105 -18.93 10.73 3.34
N ILE A 106 -19.27 9.44 3.34
CA ILE A 106 -20.66 9.00 3.61
C ILE A 106 -21.03 9.28 5.08
N GLY A 107 -20.09 9.04 6.00
CA GLY A 107 -20.26 9.30 7.43
C GLY A 107 -20.56 10.75 7.73
N SER A 108 -19.87 11.69 7.07
CA SER A 108 -20.06 13.12 7.26
C SER A 108 -21.30 13.68 6.55
N LEU A 109 -21.66 13.18 5.37
CA LEU A 109 -22.79 13.70 4.58
C LEU A 109 -24.17 13.22 5.06
N PHE A 110 -24.27 12.04 5.67
CA PHE A 110 -25.56 11.40 5.96
C PHE A 110 -25.84 11.21 7.45
N LEU A 111 -25.43 12.15 8.30
CA LEU A 111 -25.66 12.06 9.74
C LEU A 111 -27.17 12.03 10.09
N PRO A 112 -27.61 11.19 11.06
CA PRO A 112 -26.81 10.26 11.87
C PRO A 112 -26.63 8.87 11.23
N ILE A 113 -27.34 8.56 10.14
CA ILE A 113 -27.29 7.24 9.48
C ILE A 113 -25.86 6.90 8.99
N GLY A 114 -25.08 7.93 8.68
CA GLY A 114 -23.67 7.86 8.29
C GLY A 114 -22.76 7.18 9.31
N TYR A 115 -23.13 7.12 10.60
CA TYR A 115 -22.37 6.38 11.61
C TYR A 115 -22.25 4.88 11.32
N TYR A 116 -23.21 4.31 10.57
CA TYR A 116 -23.19 2.89 10.19
C TYR A 116 -22.40 2.61 8.91
N SER A 117 -21.82 3.64 8.27
CA SER A 117 -21.12 3.51 6.98
C SER A 117 -19.96 2.51 7.04
N GLU A 118 -19.19 2.45 8.13
CA GLU A 118 -18.12 1.47 8.31
C GLU A 118 -18.65 0.03 8.30
N LEU A 119 -19.68 -0.25 9.10
CA LEU A 119 -20.30 -1.58 9.19
C LEU A 119 -20.94 -2.00 7.87
N ILE A 120 -21.53 -1.05 7.13
CA ILE A 120 -22.10 -1.31 5.82
C ILE A 120 -21.00 -1.61 4.80
N ILE A 121 -20.00 -0.73 4.66
CA ILE A 121 -18.98 -0.77 3.61
C ILE A 121 -18.00 -1.92 3.82
N LEU A 122 -17.53 -2.14 5.05
CA LEU A 122 -16.55 -3.19 5.37
C LEU A 122 -17.21 -4.50 5.80
N GLY A 123 -18.42 -4.45 6.37
CA GLY A 123 -19.16 -5.64 6.83
C GLY A 123 -20.13 -6.19 5.80
N LEU A 124 -21.20 -5.45 5.49
CA LEU A 124 -22.33 -5.94 4.69
C LEU A 124 -22.02 -6.06 3.19
N VAL A 125 -21.41 -5.03 2.59
CA VAL A 125 -21.13 -4.98 1.15
C VAL A 125 -20.31 -6.19 0.68
N PRO A 126 -19.23 -6.61 1.37
CA PRO A 126 -18.45 -7.79 0.98
C PRO A 126 -19.20 -9.11 1.07
N LEU A 127 -20.25 -9.23 1.90
CA LEU A 127 -21.09 -10.43 1.96
C LEU A 127 -21.93 -10.61 0.70
N VAL A 128 -22.34 -9.50 0.09
CA VAL A 128 -23.17 -9.49 -1.12
C VAL A 128 -22.29 -9.53 -2.37
N LEU A 129 -21.31 -8.63 -2.45
CA LEU A 129 -20.49 -8.40 -3.65
C LEU A 129 -19.18 -9.20 -3.67
N LYS A 130 -18.85 -9.90 -2.58
CA LYS A 130 -17.54 -10.56 -2.39
C LYS A 130 -16.35 -9.61 -2.54
N ALA A 131 -16.57 -8.31 -2.31
CA ALA A 131 -15.57 -7.25 -2.37
C ALA A 131 -16.13 -5.99 -1.67
N THR A 132 -15.25 -5.15 -1.13
CA THR A 132 -15.58 -3.76 -0.73
C THR A 132 -15.62 -2.82 -1.94
N PRO A 133 -16.20 -1.61 -1.84
CA PRO A 133 -16.18 -0.63 -2.93
C PRO A 133 -14.77 -0.31 -3.46
N GLY A 134 -13.79 -0.09 -2.59
CA GLY A 134 -12.39 0.13 -2.95
C GLY A 134 -11.76 -1.09 -3.62
N GLN A 135 -12.12 -2.30 -3.16
CA GLN A 135 -11.72 -3.54 -3.84
C GLN A 135 -12.33 -3.65 -5.24
N LEU A 136 -13.60 -3.29 -5.42
CA LEU A 136 -14.27 -3.28 -6.73
C LEU A 136 -13.58 -2.30 -7.70
N LEU A 137 -13.28 -1.08 -7.23
CA LEU A 137 -12.56 -0.06 -8.01
C LEU A 137 -11.23 -0.61 -8.53
N LEU A 138 -10.50 -1.32 -7.66
CA LEU A 138 -9.23 -1.94 -8.01
C LEU A 138 -9.36 -3.36 -8.56
N ARG A 139 -10.55 -3.82 -8.97
CA ARG A 139 -10.78 -5.15 -9.57
C ARG A 139 -10.27 -6.31 -8.71
N ILE A 140 -10.49 -6.23 -7.42
CA ILE A 140 -10.16 -7.25 -6.42
C ILE A 140 -11.44 -7.99 -6.04
N GLN A 141 -11.34 -9.28 -5.81
CA GLN A 141 -12.43 -10.11 -5.31
C GLN A 141 -11.94 -11.02 -4.18
N ILE A 142 -12.79 -11.21 -3.17
CA ILE A 142 -12.61 -12.18 -2.10
C ILE A 142 -13.10 -13.54 -2.62
N LYS A 143 -12.17 -14.46 -2.81
CA LYS A 143 -12.44 -15.88 -3.10
C LYS A 143 -12.62 -16.62 -1.78
N ALA A 144 -13.76 -17.29 -1.64
CA ALA A 144 -14.13 -18.06 -0.46
C ALA A 144 -15.07 -19.21 -0.85
N LYS A 145 -15.06 -20.30 -0.07
CA LYS A 145 -15.94 -21.47 -0.29
C LYS A 145 -17.42 -21.13 -0.18
N ASN A 146 -17.78 -20.25 0.76
CA ASN A 146 -19.16 -19.81 0.99
C ASN A 146 -19.18 -18.41 1.63
N ARG A 147 -20.38 -17.82 1.78
CA ARG A 147 -20.55 -16.49 2.39
C ARG A 147 -20.18 -16.45 3.87
N PHE A 148 -20.33 -17.55 4.60
CA PHE A 148 -19.93 -17.65 6.01
C PHE A 148 -18.43 -17.39 6.20
N ARG A 149 -17.59 -17.94 5.30
CA ARG A 149 -16.13 -17.70 5.32
C ARG A 149 -15.78 -16.22 5.09
N ILE A 150 -16.55 -15.52 4.25
CA ILE A 150 -16.42 -14.07 4.07
C ILE A 150 -16.86 -13.32 5.34
N ALA A 151 -17.99 -13.69 5.95
CA ALA A 151 -18.43 -13.10 7.22
C ALA A 151 -17.38 -13.27 8.32
N LEU A 152 -16.84 -14.48 8.48
CA LEU A 152 -15.78 -14.77 9.43
C LEU A 152 -14.52 -13.93 9.14
N ARG A 153 -14.12 -13.82 7.87
CA ARG A 153 -13.01 -12.95 7.44
C ARG A 153 -13.24 -11.51 7.89
N GLN A 154 -14.42 -10.94 7.65
CA GLN A 154 -14.71 -9.55 8.02
C GLN A 154 -14.73 -9.36 9.52
N PHE A 155 -15.40 -10.25 10.25
CA PHE A 155 -15.41 -10.26 11.72
C PHE A 155 -13.99 -10.29 12.31
N LEU A 156 -13.13 -11.20 11.84
CA LEU A 156 -11.74 -11.27 12.29
C LEU A 156 -10.95 -10.02 11.90
N SER A 157 -11.21 -9.45 10.72
CA SER A 157 -10.55 -8.20 10.30
C SER A 157 -10.91 -7.00 11.19
N PHE A 158 -12.16 -6.94 11.69
CA PHE A 158 -12.58 -5.96 12.69
C PHE A 158 -11.85 -6.10 14.02
N GLY A 159 -11.37 -7.30 14.35
CA GLY A 159 -10.52 -7.54 15.51
C GLY A 159 -9.25 -6.67 15.51
N ASN A 160 -8.69 -6.33 14.34
CA ASN A 160 -7.54 -5.42 14.27
C ASN A 160 -7.91 -4.00 14.72
N PHE A 161 -9.08 -3.51 14.30
CA PHE A 161 -9.58 -2.18 14.68
C PHE A 161 -10.02 -2.15 16.15
N ALA A 162 -10.59 -3.24 16.66
CA ALA A 162 -11.00 -3.34 18.06
C ALA A 162 -9.85 -3.09 19.03
N LEU A 163 -8.60 -3.49 18.69
CA LEU A 163 -7.42 -3.19 19.51
C LEU A 163 -7.14 -1.67 19.58
N ILE A 164 -7.22 -0.98 18.43
CA ILE A 164 -6.99 0.47 18.34
C ILE A 164 -8.12 1.23 19.05
N ILE A 165 -9.38 0.84 18.80
CA ILE A 165 -10.55 1.43 19.45
C ILE A 165 -10.49 1.22 20.96
N SER A 166 -10.02 0.06 21.43
CA SER A 166 -9.84 -0.19 22.86
C SER A 166 -8.77 0.76 23.45
N ALA A 167 -7.63 0.90 22.78
CA ALA A 167 -6.60 1.85 23.22
C ALA A 167 -7.13 3.29 23.27
N GLU A 168 -7.89 3.71 22.26
CA GLU A 168 -8.53 5.03 22.21
C GLU A 168 -9.55 5.22 23.35
N TYR A 169 -10.38 4.22 23.63
CA TYR A 169 -11.33 4.25 24.75
C TYR A 169 -10.61 4.48 26.09
N PHE A 170 -9.53 3.73 26.36
CA PHE A 170 -8.74 3.91 27.57
C PHE A 170 -8.02 5.26 27.61
N LEU A 171 -7.59 5.78 26.46
CA LEU A 171 -7.00 7.11 26.35
C LEU A 171 -8.02 8.20 26.69
N GLN A 172 -9.20 8.17 26.08
CA GLN A 172 -10.25 9.17 26.30
C GLN A 172 -10.72 9.20 27.76
N ARG A 173 -10.92 8.04 28.40
CA ARG A 173 -11.37 7.99 29.81
C ARG A 173 -10.29 8.44 30.81
N SER A 174 -9.04 8.65 30.38
CA SER A 174 -7.97 9.14 31.27
C SER A 174 -8.30 10.50 31.88
N GLY A 175 -9.14 11.30 31.22
CA GLY A 175 -9.59 12.60 31.72
C GLY A 175 -10.73 12.55 32.76
N THR A 176 -11.34 11.39 32.98
CA THR A 176 -12.54 11.25 33.82
C THR A 176 -12.38 10.29 35.01
N ILE A 177 -11.35 9.45 35.00
CA ILE A 177 -11.13 8.46 36.07
C ILE A 177 -10.37 9.03 37.27
N PRO A 178 -10.59 8.49 38.49
CA PRO A 178 -9.85 8.87 39.69
C PRO A 178 -8.32 8.67 39.58
N GLN A 179 -7.54 9.49 40.31
CA GLN A 179 -6.07 9.46 40.22
C GLN A 179 -5.45 8.11 40.64
N ASP A 180 -6.04 7.43 41.61
CA ASP A 180 -5.62 6.12 42.10
C ASP A 180 -5.76 5.01 41.04
N GLN A 181 -6.61 5.20 40.03
CA GLN A 181 -6.84 4.25 38.94
C GLN A 181 -6.04 4.56 37.67
N LEU A 182 -5.37 5.72 37.59
CA LEU A 182 -4.64 6.16 36.40
C LEU A 182 -3.53 5.18 36.01
N GLY A 183 -2.80 4.62 36.99
CA GLY A 183 -1.73 3.66 36.72
C GLY A 183 -2.24 2.43 35.97
N GLN A 184 -3.33 1.82 36.44
CA GLN A 184 -3.96 0.68 35.78
C GLN A 184 -4.48 1.05 34.39
N ASN A 185 -5.03 2.26 34.23
CA ASN A 185 -5.51 2.74 32.95
C ASN A 185 -4.38 2.87 31.91
N PHE A 186 -3.24 3.45 32.30
CA PHE A 186 -2.08 3.56 31.41
C PHE A 186 -1.53 2.18 31.01
N LEU A 187 -1.53 1.21 31.93
CA LEU A 187 -1.16 -0.17 31.60
C LEU A 187 -2.08 -0.78 30.53
N LEU A 188 -3.39 -0.51 30.60
CA LEU A 188 -4.35 -0.97 29.58
C LEU A 188 -4.11 -0.29 28.22
N ILE A 189 -3.82 1.01 28.20
CA ILE A 189 -3.45 1.72 26.96
C ILE A 189 -2.21 1.06 26.34
N LEU A 190 -1.15 0.86 27.13
CA LEU A 190 0.09 0.23 26.67
C LEU A 190 -0.13 -1.20 26.20
N LEU A 191 -0.97 -1.97 26.88
CA LEU A 191 -1.34 -3.33 26.49
C LEU A 191 -2.00 -3.34 25.11
N PHE A 192 -3.04 -2.55 24.89
CA PHE A 192 -3.77 -2.54 23.61
C PHE A 192 -2.94 -1.96 22.46
N LEU A 193 -2.12 -0.93 22.72
CA LEU A 193 -1.14 -0.44 21.75
C LEU A 193 -0.10 -1.52 21.43
N GLY A 194 0.43 -2.22 22.42
CA GLY A 194 1.36 -3.34 22.23
C GLY A 194 0.73 -4.48 21.41
N LEU A 195 -0.51 -4.86 21.70
CA LEU A 195 -1.25 -5.87 20.93
C LEU A 195 -1.52 -5.41 19.49
N SER A 196 -1.71 -4.11 19.25
CA SER A 196 -1.89 -3.56 17.89
C SER A 196 -0.65 -3.69 17.00
N LEU A 197 0.51 -4.02 17.58
CA LEU A 197 1.72 -4.38 16.82
C LEU A 197 1.59 -5.75 16.14
N LEU A 198 0.74 -6.66 16.63
CA LEU A 198 0.58 -8.00 16.05
C LEU A 198 0.03 -7.96 14.61
N PRO A 199 -1.06 -7.20 14.30
CA PRO A 199 -1.49 -7.00 12.92
C PRO A 199 -0.43 -6.35 12.03
N LEU A 200 0.36 -5.40 12.55
CA LEU A 200 1.44 -4.76 11.80
C LEU A 200 2.55 -5.75 11.44
N LEU A 201 2.94 -6.58 12.41
CA LEU A 201 3.90 -7.65 12.20
C LEU A 201 3.37 -8.67 11.18
N ASP A 202 2.09 -9.01 11.23
CA ASP A 202 1.47 -9.90 10.25
C ASP A 202 1.48 -9.33 8.83
N VAL A 203 1.25 -8.02 8.66
CA VAL A 203 1.39 -7.35 7.35
C VAL A 203 2.83 -7.45 6.84
N LEU A 204 3.82 -7.26 7.72
CA LEU A 204 5.23 -7.40 7.37
C LEU A 204 5.59 -8.84 6.98
N ILE A 205 5.13 -9.83 7.75
CA ILE A 205 5.31 -11.26 7.43
C ILE A 205 4.61 -11.57 6.09
N ALA A 206 3.40 -11.09 5.88
CA ALA A 206 2.67 -11.28 4.63
C ALA A 206 3.41 -10.62 3.46
N PHE A 207 4.08 -9.50 3.66
CA PHE A 207 4.90 -8.82 2.65
C PHE A 207 6.16 -9.61 2.27
N LEU A 208 6.72 -10.37 3.20
CA LEU A 208 7.85 -11.25 2.93
C LEU A 208 7.40 -12.63 2.40
N SER A 209 6.15 -13.03 2.66
CA SER A 209 5.61 -14.33 2.26
C SER A 209 5.24 -14.39 0.77
N LYS A 210 5.36 -15.59 0.17
CA LYS A 210 4.83 -15.87 -1.18
C LYS A 210 3.30 -15.91 -1.22
N THR A 211 2.64 -16.22 -0.10
CA THR A 211 1.18 -16.36 -0.03
C THR A 211 0.47 -15.01 0.03
N ARG A 212 1.12 -13.97 0.58
CA ARG A 212 0.56 -12.62 0.79
C ARG A 212 -0.75 -12.63 1.60
N LYS A 213 -1.02 -13.70 2.35
CA LYS A 213 -2.24 -13.85 3.16
C LYS A 213 -2.04 -13.24 4.52
N LEU A 214 -2.99 -12.42 4.96
CA LEU A 214 -3.04 -11.90 6.32
C LEU A 214 -3.64 -12.95 7.28
N TRP A 215 -3.43 -12.78 8.58
CA TRP A 215 -3.81 -13.76 9.62
C TRP A 215 -5.28 -14.12 9.55
N TYR A 216 -6.16 -13.13 9.40
CA TYR A 216 -7.60 -13.34 9.30
C TYR A 216 -8.00 -14.03 7.99
N GLU A 217 -7.18 -13.95 6.94
CA GLU A 217 -7.38 -14.71 5.68
C GLU A 217 -6.93 -16.16 5.83
N ARG A 218 -5.85 -16.40 6.59
CA ARG A 218 -5.38 -17.76 6.92
C ARG A 218 -6.39 -18.51 7.79
N VAL A 219 -6.95 -17.84 8.81
CA VAL A 219 -7.94 -18.43 9.71
C VAL A 219 -9.29 -18.63 9.01
N SER A 220 -9.73 -17.65 8.21
CA SER A 220 -11.01 -17.76 7.51
C SER A 220 -10.96 -18.60 6.23
N ASP A 221 -9.78 -19.08 5.80
CA ASP A 221 -9.58 -19.80 4.53
C ASP A 221 -10.14 -19.01 3.33
N THR A 222 -9.69 -17.77 3.21
CA THR A 222 -10.07 -16.85 2.13
C THR A 222 -8.85 -16.32 1.39
N GLU A 223 -9.05 -15.84 0.17
CA GLU A 223 -7.98 -15.26 -0.66
C GLU A 223 -8.47 -14.03 -1.41
N MET A 224 -7.62 -13.01 -1.58
CA MET A 224 -7.88 -11.92 -2.51
C MET A 224 -7.28 -12.24 -3.88
N ILE A 225 -8.14 -12.24 -4.89
CA ILE A 225 -7.77 -12.48 -6.28
C ILE A 225 -8.05 -11.24 -7.14
N ALA A 226 -7.23 -11.02 -8.18
CA ALA A 226 -7.51 -10.03 -9.20
C ALA A 226 -8.55 -10.58 -10.18
N LYS A 227 -9.61 -9.82 -10.48
CA LYS A 227 -10.48 -10.12 -11.63
C LYS A 227 -9.70 -9.86 -12.91
N LEU A 228 -9.41 -10.91 -13.67
CA LEU A 228 -8.88 -10.80 -15.03
C LEU A 228 -9.97 -10.19 -15.92
N LYS A 229 -9.56 -9.42 -16.95
CA LYS A 229 -10.49 -9.04 -18.02
C LYS A 229 -10.95 -10.35 -18.66
N THR A 230 -12.21 -10.71 -18.50
CA THR A 230 -12.90 -11.46 -19.54
C THR A 230 -12.87 -10.54 -20.76
N ASN A 231 -11.97 -10.84 -21.71
CA ASN A 231 -12.20 -10.43 -23.08
C ASN A 231 -13.37 -11.31 -23.54
N GLU A 232 -14.59 -10.84 -23.28
CA GLU A 232 -15.76 -11.33 -24.01
C GLU A 232 -15.71 -10.68 -25.39
N GLU A 233 -16.01 -11.54 -26.37
CA GLU A 233 -15.85 -11.43 -27.82
C GLU A 233 -16.63 -10.27 -28.46
#